data_AF-A0A7V6BDS6-F1
#
_entry.id   AF-A0A7V6BDS6-F1
#
_cell.length_a   1.000
_cell.length_b   1.000
_cell.length_c   1.000
_cell.angle_alpha   90.00
_cell.angle_beta   90.00
_cell.angle_gamma   90.00
#
_symmetry.space_group_name_H-M   'P 1'
#
loop_
_entity.id
_entity.type
_entity.pdbx_description
1 polymer ?
#
loop_
_entity_poly.entity_id
_entity_poly.type
_entity_poly.pdbx_seq_one_letter_code
_entity_poly.pdbx_strand_id
1 'polypeptide(L)'
;MRNRKCKGKILIFLGLLVILFSDVRSNIYANLQWDKQYQEVIVSNTNYEARFTFVYTNQGNSSITVRNISTSCGCTTIVGPATPFTILPGQTGYVEVVTDIYGKEGELHKLLVLDTTEGFNVLRASVIIKKELSSVANTNYHSAPASDKKPDGYAIFKGECVKCHVTPAVGKTGSELYNLACGICHNTNRRATMVPDLKETSRKHDLEWWRAWIIYGKTNSLMPGFSKVSGGPLDEGQIESLLEFVKKEFMPEEK
;
A
#
# COMPACT_ATOMS: atom_id res chain seq x y z
N MET A 1 -102.26 15.03 -3.74
CA MET A 1 -101.21 14.96 -4.78
C MET A 1 -100.27 16.14 -4.55
N ARG A 2 -99.01 15.89 -4.13
CA ARG A 2 -97.76 16.14 -4.90
C ARG A 2 -97.64 17.59 -5.41
N ASN A 3 -96.55 18.35 -5.25
CA ASN A 3 -95.16 18.03 -4.91
C ASN A 3 -94.40 19.35 -4.64
N ARG A 4 -93.27 19.23 -3.92
CA ARG A 4 -92.30 20.30 -3.60
C ARG A 4 -91.62 20.86 -4.86
N LYS A 5 -91.04 22.07 -4.76
CA LYS A 5 -89.71 22.35 -5.32
C LYS A 5 -89.04 23.58 -4.68
N CYS A 6 -87.96 23.30 -3.96
CA CYS A 6 -87.00 24.26 -3.40
C CYS A 6 -86.32 25.08 -4.51
N LYS A 7 -86.02 26.36 -4.23
CA LYS A 7 -85.03 27.14 -4.98
C LYS A 7 -83.89 27.51 -4.02
N GLY A 8 -82.76 26.81 -4.15
CA GLY A 8 -81.55 27.06 -3.37
C GLY A 8 -80.80 28.29 -3.88
N LYS A 9 -80.29 29.09 -2.93
CA LYS A 9 -79.40 30.23 -3.16
C LYS A 9 -77.98 29.69 -3.42
N ILE A 10 -77.40 30.02 -4.57
CA ILE A 10 -75.98 29.76 -4.86
C ILE A 10 -75.19 30.96 -4.35
N LEU A 11 -74.42 30.75 -3.28
CA LEU A 11 -73.44 31.69 -2.74
C LEU A 11 -72.07 31.18 -3.19
N ILE A 12 -71.45 31.85 -4.16
CA ILE A 12 -70.10 31.51 -4.64
C ILE A 12 -69.11 32.12 -3.64
N PHE A 13 -68.56 31.28 -2.77
CA PHE A 13 -67.41 31.63 -1.94
C PHE A 13 -66.15 31.61 -2.82
N LEU A 14 -65.57 32.79 -3.08
CA LEU A 14 -64.22 32.93 -3.63
C LEU A 14 -63.22 32.47 -2.56
N GLY A 15 -62.87 31.18 -2.58
CA GLY A 15 -61.87 30.60 -1.69
C GLY A 15 -60.47 31.07 -2.07
N LEU A 16 -59.86 31.87 -1.21
CA LEU A 16 -58.44 32.21 -1.23
C LEU A 16 -57.62 30.91 -1.11
N LEU A 17 -56.97 30.49 -2.20
CA LEU A 17 -56.06 29.34 -2.22
C LEU A 17 -54.79 29.73 -1.46
N VAL A 18 -54.78 29.51 -0.14
CA VAL A 18 -53.55 29.55 0.66
C VAL A 18 -52.72 28.35 0.26
N ILE A 19 -51.70 28.57 -0.58
CA ILE A 19 -50.67 27.58 -0.85
C ILE A 19 -49.91 27.39 0.46
N LEU A 20 -50.22 26.30 1.16
CA LEU A 20 -49.40 25.80 2.26
C LEU A 20 -48.03 25.46 1.68
N PHE A 21 -47.06 26.37 1.83
CA PHE A 21 -45.66 26.02 1.72
C PHE A 21 -45.38 25.03 2.85
N SER A 22 -45.44 23.73 2.55
CA SER A 22 -44.87 22.73 3.43
C SER A 22 -43.38 23.03 3.55
N ASP A 23 -42.95 23.45 4.74
CA ASP A 23 -41.54 23.46 5.13
C ASP A 23 -40.97 22.07 4.84
N VAL A 24 -40.26 21.93 3.73
CA VAL A 24 -39.40 20.77 3.49
C VAL A 24 -38.23 20.94 4.45
N ARG A 25 -38.40 20.51 5.69
CA ARG A 25 -37.28 20.32 6.61
C ARG A 25 -36.43 19.20 6.04
N SER A 26 -35.39 19.54 5.30
CA SER A 26 -34.32 18.61 4.97
C SER A 26 -33.64 18.20 6.27
N ASN A 27 -33.99 17.03 6.79
CA ASN A 27 -33.34 16.42 7.95
C ASN A 27 -31.85 16.29 7.64
N ILE A 28 -30.98 16.97 8.40
CA ILE A 28 -29.52 16.86 8.21
C ILE A 28 -29.09 15.49 8.75
N TYR A 29 -28.71 14.57 7.87
CA TYR A 29 -28.18 13.25 8.22
C TYR A 29 -26.98 12.93 7.32
N ALA A 30 -25.99 12.25 7.89
CA ALA A 30 -24.92 11.65 7.11
C ALA A 30 -25.27 10.18 6.85
N ASN A 31 -24.79 9.64 5.74
CA ASN A 31 -25.01 8.24 5.38
C ASN A 31 -23.85 7.78 4.50
N LEU A 32 -22.86 7.13 5.10
CA LEU A 32 -21.77 6.52 4.35
C LEU A 32 -22.21 5.14 3.87
N GLN A 33 -22.53 5.02 2.59
CA GLN A 33 -22.85 3.73 1.99
C GLN A 33 -21.61 3.16 1.30
N TRP A 34 -21.35 1.87 1.53
CA TRP A 34 -20.30 1.10 0.85
C TRP A 34 -20.90 0.24 -0.25
N ASP A 35 -20.18 0.06 -1.36
CA ASP A 35 -20.53 -0.91 -2.40
C ASP A 35 -20.54 -2.34 -1.85
N LYS A 36 -19.59 -2.64 -0.96
CA LYS A 36 -19.46 -3.90 -0.25
C LYS A 36 -18.70 -3.69 1.07
N GLN A 37 -18.98 -4.56 2.04
CA GLN A 37 -18.25 -4.59 3.32
C GLN A 37 -17.38 -5.84 3.49
N TYR A 38 -17.44 -6.76 2.53
CA TYR A 38 -16.60 -7.94 2.42
C TYR A 38 -16.10 -8.08 0.98
N GLN A 39 -14.82 -8.36 0.80
CA GLN A 39 -14.26 -8.72 -0.51
C GLN A 39 -13.31 -9.90 -0.38
N GLU A 40 -13.51 -10.89 -1.24
CA GLU A 40 -12.58 -12.00 -1.42
C GLU A 40 -11.81 -11.82 -2.71
N VAL A 41 -10.52 -12.15 -2.69
CA VAL A 41 -9.69 -12.24 -3.88
C VAL A 41 -8.94 -13.56 -3.89
N ILE A 42 -8.91 -14.20 -5.05
CA ILE A 42 -8.12 -15.39 -5.28
C ILE A 42 -6.88 -14.97 -6.07
N VAL A 43 -5.72 -15.27 -5.52
CA VAL A 43 -4.43 -14.90 -6.10
C VAL A 43 -3.52 -16.11 -6.17
N SER A 44 -2.61 -16.13 -7.14
CA SER A 44 -1.54 -17.12 -7.17
C SER A 44 -0.53 -16.84 -6.06
N ASN A 45 0.10 -17.88 -5.52
CA ASN A 45 1.29 -17.77 -4.66
C ASN A 45 2.52 -17.18 -5.38
N THR A 46 2.47 -17.02 -6.71
CA THR A 46 3.48 -16.30 -7.49
C THR A 46 3.29 -14.78 -7.47
N ASN A 47 2.14 -14.29 -6.99
CA ASN A 47 1.89 -12.87 -6.83
C ASN A 47 2.49 -12.39 -5.50
N TYR A 48 3.01 -11.15 -5.50
CA TYR A 48 3.56 -10.54 -4.29
C TYR A 48 2.53 -9.77 -3.47
N GLU A 49 1.43 -9.37 -4.10
CA GLU A 49 0.40 -8.52 -3.50
C GLU A 49 -1.01 -9.02 -3.81
N ALA A 50 -1.92 -8.79 -2.87
CA ALA A 50 -3.36 -8.83 -3.10
C ALA A 50 -3.95 -7.44 -2.89
N ARG A 51 -4.87 -7.03 -3.78
CA ARG A 51 -5.49 -5.71 -3.77
C ARG A 51 -6.99 -5.83 -3.53
N PHE A 52 -7.51 -4.96 -2.68
CA PHE A 52 -8.93 -4.83 -2.39
C PHE A 52 -9.35 -3.39 -2.61
N THR A 53 -10.53 -3.18 -3.15
CA THR A 53 -11.05 -1.85 -3.41
C THR A 53 -12.48 -1.77 -2.91
N PHE A 54 -12.70 -0.90 -1.94
CA PHE A 54 -14.00 -0.60 -1.39
C PHE A 54 -14.40 0.80 -1.84
N VAL A 55 -15.57 0.91 -2.47
CA VAL A 55 -16.10 2.16 -2.96
C VAL A 55 -17.14 2.64 -1.97
N TYR A 56 -17.09 3.92 -1.62
CA TYR A 56 -18.06 4.54 -0.74
C TYR A 56 -18.76 5.69 -1.45
N THR A 57 -19.99 5.98 -1.02
CA THR A 57 -20.75 7.16 -1.42
C THR A 57 -21.43 7.74 -0.19
N ASN A 58 -21.34 9.07 -0.01
CA ASN A 58 -22.16 9.74 0.99
C ASN A 58 -23.56 10.01 0.42
N GLN A 59 -24.54 9.22 0.83
CA GLN A 59 -25.97 9.39 0.46
C GLN A 59 -26.73 10.27 1.44
N GLY A 60 -26.03 10.84 2.41
CA GLY A 60 -26.54 11.86 3.31
C GLY A 60 -26.59 13.22 2.66
N ASN A 61 -27.15 14.17 3.38
CA ASN A 61 -27.13 15.59 3.04
C ASN A 61 -26.23 16.41 3.99
N SER A 62 -25.45 15.74 4.84
CA SER A 62 -24.34 16.33 5.60
C SER A 62 -22.99 15.70 5.22
N SER A 63 -21.90 16.42 5.47
CA SER A 63 -20.53 15.93 5.23
C SER A 63 -20.09 14.90 6.28
N ILE A 64 -19.30 13.92 5.86
CA ILE A 64 -18.71 12.89 6.74
C ILE A 64 -17.20 13.10 6.82
N THR A 65 -16.63 13.15 8.02
CA THR A 65 -15.17 13.20 8.17
C THR A 65 -14.64 11.84 8.56
N VAL A 66 -13.69 11.33 7.79
CA VAL A 66 -12.87 10.16 8.13
C VAL A 66 -11.66 10.66 8.91
N ARG A 67 -11.60 10.33 10.20
CA ARG A 67 -10.55 10.77 11.12
C ARG A 67 -9.29 9.93 10.99
N ASN A 68 -9.47 8.61 10.86
CA ASN A 68 -8.39 7.65 10.80
C ASN A 68 -8.84 6.38 10.07
N ILE A 69 -7.87 5.65 9.49
CA ILE A 69 -8.08 4.32 8.94
C ILE A 69 -7.01 3.40 9.51
N SER A 70 -7.41 2.29 10.14
CA SER A 70 -6.49 1.31 10.73
C SER A 70 -6.69 -0.09 10.14
N THR A 71 -5.61 -0.87 10.10
CA THR A 71 -5.57 -2.25 9.58
C THR A 71 -5.18 -3.23 10.68
N SER A 72 -5.52 -4.51 10.50
CA SER A 72 -5.23 -5.56 11.49
C SER A 72 -3.76 -5.98 11.61
N CYS A 73 -2.89 -5.65 10.65
CA CYS A 73 -1.45 -5.94 10.69
C CYS A 73 -0.66 -4.84 9.95
N GLY A 74 0.60 -4.63 10.33
CA GLY A 74 1.53 -3.76 9.58
C GLY A 74 1.90 -4.25 8.17
N CYS A 75 1.32 -5.38 7.73
CA CYS A 75 1.54 -5.99 6.42
C CYS A 75 0.57 -5.50 5.33
N THR A 76 -0.23 -4.49 5.65
CA THR A 76 -1.30 -3.95 4.81
C THR A 76 -1.12 -2.45 4.67
N THR A 77 -1.04 -1.98 3.43
CA THR A 77 -0.91 -0.56 3.09
C THR A 77 -2.24 -0.04 2.57
N ILE A 78 -2.62 1.16 3.01
CA ILE A 78 -3.79 1.86 2.51
C ILE A 78 -3.34 2.80 1.40
N VAL A 79 -3.99 2.71 0.25
CA VAL A 79 -3.84 3.64 -0.87
C VAL A 79 -5.13 4.45 -0.96
N GLY A 80 -5.03 5.74 -0.64
CA GLY A 80 -6.16 6.65 -0.55
C GLY A 80 -5.75 8.04 -0.04
N PRO A 81 -6.73 8.95 0.14
CA PRO A 81 -6.47 10.27 0.71
C PRO A 81 -5.87 10.15 2.11
N ALA A 82 -4.91 11.03 2.41
CA ALA A 82 -4.33 11.13 3.74
C ALA A 82 -5.43 11.50 4.75
N THR A 83 -5.44 10.83 5.90
CA THR A 83 -6.36 11.14 6.99
C THR A 83 -5.85 12.31 7.83
N PRO A 84 -6.74 13.18 8.35
CA PRO A 84 -8.19 13.16 8.15
C PRO A 84 -8.62 13.72 6.78
N PHE A 85 -9.76 13.26 6.26
CA PHE A 85 -10.38 13.83 5.05
C PHE A 85 -11.91 13.85 5.15
N THR A 86 -12.55 14.69 4.33
CA THR A 86 -14.01 14.90 4.34
C THR A 86 -14.65 14.39 3.05
N ILE A 87 -15.82 13.75 3.19
CA ILE A 87 -16.67 13.24 2.12
C ILE A 87 -17.95 14.10 2.10
N LEU A 88 -18.12 14.89 1.04
CA LEU A 88 -19.27 15.77 0.85
C LEU A 88 -20.54 14.99 0.49
N PRO A 89 -21.74 15.56 0.70
CA PRO A 89 -23.00 14.98 0.21
C PRO A 89 -22.92 14.61 -1.27
N GLY A 90 -23.33 13.38 -1.61
CA GLY A 90 -23.28 12.83 -2.97
C GLY A 90 -21.88 12.44 -3.46
N GLN A 91 -20.81 12.70 -2.70
CA GLN A 91 -19.45 12.36 -3.11
C GLN A 91 -19.20 10.85 -3.04
N THR A 92 -18.68 10.31 -4.14
CA THR A 92 -18.17 8.95 -4.24
C THR A 92 -16.64 8.95 -4.19
N GLY A 93 -16.06 7.96 -3.53
CA GLY A 93 -14.63 7.73 -3.49
C GLY A 93 -14.32 6.25 -3.24
N TYR A 94 -13.04 5.93 -3.04
CA TYR A 94 -12.62 4.57 -2.75
C TYR A 94 -11.52 4.53 -1.70
N VAL A 95 -11.37 3.36 -1.07
CA VAL A 95 -10.21 2.98 -0.29
C VAL A 95 -9.64 1.71 -0.92
N GLU A 96 -8.39 1.79 -1.39
CA GLU A 96 -7.65 0.62 -1.83
C GLU A 96 -6.78 0.11 -0.68
N VAL A 97 -6.79 -1.20 -0.50
CA VAL A 97 -6.01 -1.90 0.51
C VAL A 97 -5.08 -2.88 -0.21
N VAL A 98 -3.79 -2.73 -0.01
CA VAL A 98 -2.76 -3.58 -0.61
C VAL A 98 -2.14 -4.44 0.48
N THR A 99 -2.27 -5.76 0.36
CA THR A 99 -1.75 -6.73 1.33
C THR A 99 -0.52 -7.43 0.78
N ASP A 100 0.53 -7.54 1.61
CA ASP A 100 1.64 -8.48 1.34
C ASP A 100 1.17 -9.93 1.43
N ILE A 101 1.36 -10.68 0.35
CA ILE A 101 1.08 -12.12 0.33
C ILE A 101 2.36 -12.94 0.09
N TYR A 102 3.52 -12.28 0.01
CA TYR A 102 4.79 -12.93 -0.21
C TYR A 102 5.14 -13.88 0.95
N GLY A 103 5.51 -15.11 0.59
CA GLY A 103 5.84 -16.17 1.56
C GLY A 103 4.65 -16.59 2.44
N LYS A 104 3.42 -16.16 2.11
CA LYS A 104 2.20 -16.57 2.79
C LYS A 104 1.49 -17.64 1.96
N GLU A 105 0.81 -18.55 2.64
CA GLU A 105 0.03 -19.61 2.03
C GLU A 105 -1.34 -19.69 2.70
N GLY A 106 -2.29 -20.37 2.05
CA GLY A 106 -3.64 -20.55 2.56
C GLY A 106 -4.49 -19.28 2.47
N GLU A 107 -5.35 -19.09 3.46
CA GLU A 107 -6.30 -17.99 3.52
C GLU A 107 -5.87 -16.92 4.53
N LEU A 108 -5.92 -15.64 4.12
CA LEU A 108 -5.59 -14.50 4.97
C LEU A 108 -6.80 -13.60 5.15
N HIS A 109 -7.21 -13.40 6.40
CA HIS A 109 -8.28 -12.47 6.75
C HIS A 109 -7.71 -11.11 7.20
N LYS A 110 -8.26 -10.03 6.64
CA LYS A 110 -7.88 -8.65 6.90
C LYS A 110 -9.09 -7.85 7.39
N LEU A 111 -8.83 -6.97 8.35
CA LEU A 111 -9.79 -6.03 8.89
C LEU A 111 -9.32 -4.60 8.60
N LEU A 112 -10.22 -3.79 8.06
CA LEU A 112 -10.05 -2.35 7.91
C LEU A 112 -11.09 -1.64 8.78
N VAL A 113 -10.65 -0.76 9.67
CA VAL A 113 -11.53 0.03 10.53
C VAL A 113 -11.37 1.50 10.20
N LEU A 114 -12.45 2.13 9.74
CA LEU A 114 -12.49 3.57 9.51
C LEU A 114 -13.20 4.24 10.68
N ASP A 115 -12.53 5.20 11.29
CA ASP A 115 -13.11 6.06 12.31
C ASP A 115 -13.74 7.28 11.65
N THR A 116 -15.06 7.41 11.71
CA THR A 116 -15.80 8.47 11.00
C THR A 116 -16.71 9.28 11.95
N THR A 117 -17.18 10.44 11.52
CA THR A 117 -18.19 11.23 12.26
C THR A 117 -19.48 10.44 12.54
N GLU A 118 -19.80 9.45 11.72
CA GLU A 118 -20.96 8.56 11.90
C GLU A 118 -20.66 7.32 12.77
N GLY A 119 -19.44 7.22 13.30
CA GLY A 119 -18.94 6.07 14.04
C GLY A 119 -17.99 5.19 13.23
N PHE A 120 -17.76 3.97 13.73
CA PHE A 120 -16.81 3.04 13.13
C PHE A 120 -17.43 2.26 11.97
N ASN A 121 -16.73 2.25 10.84
CA ASN A 121 -17.03 1.40 9.70
C ASN A 121 -16.01 0.27 9.63
N VAL A 122 -16.47 -0.97 9.50
CA VAL A 122 -15.60 -2.16 9.50
C VAL A 122 -15.74 -2.88 8.17
N LEU A 123 -14.64 -2.96 7.42
CA LEU A 123 -14.56 -3.70 6.16
C LEU A 123 -13.67 -4.94 6.36
N ARG A 124 -14.06 -6.03 5.70
CA ARG A 124 -13.38 -7.32 5.78
C ARG A 124 -12.85 -7.72 4.41
N ALA A 125 -11.66 -8.29 4.39
CA ALA A 125 -11.05 -8.79 3.18
C ALA A 125 -10.53 -10.21 3.42
N SER A 126 -10.73 -11.11 2.45
CA SER A 126 -10.12 -12.44 2.44
C SER A 126 -9.24 -12.62 1.22
N VAL A 127 -7.99 -13.06 1.41
CA VAL A 127 -7.11 -13.50 0.33
C VAL A 127 -7.06 -15.03 0.36
N ILE A 128 -7.45 -15.68 -0.72
CA ILE A 128 -7.18 -17.11 -0.92
C ILE A 128 -5.96 -17.25 -1.83
N ILE A 129 -4.86 -17.74 -1.29
CA ILE A 129 -3.61 -17.94 -2.02
C ILE A 129 -3.62 -19.35 -2.61
N LYS A 130 -3.84 -19.46 -3.92
CA LYS A 130 -3.77 -20.72 -4.64
C LYS A 130 -2.33 -21.00 -5.05
N LYS A 131 -1.87 -22.22 -4.73
CA LYS A 131 -0.62 -22.75 -5.28
C LYS A 131 -0.83 -23.03 -6.75
N GLU A 132 -0.22 -22.23 -7.62
CA GLU A 132 -0.11 -22.55 -9.03
C GLU A 132 0.77 -23.80 -9.18
N LEU A 133 0.21 -24.89 -9.71
CA LEU A 133 0.97 -26.06 -10.15
C LEU A 133 1.46 -25.79 -11.58
N SER A 134 2.30 -24.77 -11.76
CA SER A 134 2.92 -24.47 -13.05
C SER A 134 4.40 -24.83 -13.01
N SER A 135 4.79 -25.68 -13.95
CA SER A 135 6.10 -26.32 -14.13
C SER A 135 7.22 -25.37 -14.59
N VAL A 136 7.15 -24.09 -14.22
CA VAL A 136 8.24 -23.13 -14.40
C VAL A 136 8.26 -22.28 -13.14
N ALA A 137 9.03 -22.73 -12.18
CA ALA A 137 9.30 -21.99 -10.97
C ALA A 137 9.94 -20.65 -11.33
N ASN A 138 9.28 -19.54 -11.03
CA ASN A 138 10.00 -18.30 -10.80
C ASN A 138 10.70 -18.44 -9.43
N THR A 139 11.85 -19.11 -9.46
CA THR A 139 12.61 -19.62 -8.31
C THR A 139 13.26 -18.55 -7.43
N ASN A 140 13.07 -17.25 -7.69
CA ASN A 140 14.00 -16.24 -7.19
C ASN A 140 13.65 -15.65 -5.82
N TYR A 141 12.88 -16.36 -5.02
CA TYR A 141 12.41 -15.83 -3.75
C TYR A 141 12.36 -16.90 -2.67
N HIS A 142 13.37 -16.87 -1.80
CA HIS A 142 13.39 -17.64 -0.57
C HIS A 142 12.87 -16.76 0.58
N SER A 143 11.92 -17.28 1.36
CA SER A 143 11.57 -16.69 2.66
C SER A 143 12.72 -16.99 3.64
N ALA A 144 13.28 -15.96 4.26
CA ALA A 144 14.23 -16.16 5.35
C ALA A 144 13.52 -16.95 6.48
N PRO A 145 14.06 -18.08 6.95
CA PRO A 145 13.46 -18.80 8.05
C PRO A 145 13.42 -17.89 9.29
N ALA A 146 12.30 -17.91 10.01
CA ALA A 146 12.20 -17.26 11.32
C ALA A 146 13.24 -17.91 12.25
N SER A 147 14.31 -17.18 12.54
CA SER A 147 15.41 -17.62 13.38
C SER A 147 15.59 -16.61 14.51
N ASP A 148 15.66 -17.09 15.75
CA ASP A 148 15.96 -16.28 16.94
C ASP A 148 17.39 -15.74 16.94
N LYS A 149 18.23 -16.19 16.01
CA LYS A 149 19.58 -15.63 15.82
C LYS A 149 19.50 -14.36 14.98
N LYS A 150 20.23 -13.34 15.43
CA LYS A 150 20.48 -12.10 14.67
C LYS A 150 20.86 -12.46 13.23
N PRO A 151 20.20 -11.90 12.22
CA PRO A 151 20.42 -12.32 10.85
C PRO A 151 21.83 -11.92 10.37
N ASP A 152 22.55 -12.89 9.79
CA ASP A 152 23.89 -12.74 9.22
C ASP A 152 23.79 -12.21 7.78
N GLY A 153 24.13 -10.93 7.57
CA GLY A 153 24.16 -10.32 6.24
C GLY A 153 25.09 -11.03 5.25
N TYR A 154 26.10 -11.77 5.73
CA TYR A 154 27.04 -12.51 4.88
C TYR A 154 26.52 -13.90 4.45
N ALA A 155 25.36 -14.33 4.93
CA ALA A 155 24.79 -15.62 4.57
C ALA A 155 24.49 -15.73 3.06
N ILE A 156 24.17 -14.61 2.41
CA ILE A 156 23.86 -14.56 0.97
C ILE A 156 25.09 -14.87 0.09
N PHE A 157 26.30 -14.77 0.63
CA PHE A 157 27.54 -15.03 -0.11
C PHE A 157 28.07 -16.47 0.06
N LYS A 158 27.29 -17.35 0.69
CA LYS A 158 27.75 -18.70 1.08
C LYS A 158 26.81 -19.78 0.56
N GLY A 159 27.39 -20.96 0.29
CA GLY A 159 26.62 -22.17 -0.06
C GLY A 159 25.72 -22.00 -1.28
N GLU A 160 24.53 -22.60 -1.22
CA GLU A 160 23.55 -22.57 -2.32
C GLU A 160 23.03 -21.16 -2.63
N CYS A 161 23.11 -20.23 -1.69
CA CYS A 161 22.66 -18.84 -1.87
C CYS A 161 23.48 -18.10 -2.94
N VAL A 162 24.74 -18.49 -3.15
CA VAL A 162 25.66 -17.88 -4.14
C VAL A 162 25.05 -17.90 -5.54
N LYS A 163 24.35 -18.97 -5.92
CA LYS A 163 23.79 -19.15 -7.26
C LYS A 163 22.86 -18.03 -7.68
N CYS A 164 22.10 -17.46 -6.74
CA CYS A 164 21.13 -16.41 -7.01
C CYS A 164 21.61 -15.03 -6.53
N HIS A 165 22.38 -14.95 -5.44
CA HIS A 165 22.76 -13.68 -4.83
C HIS A 165 24.17 -13.17 -5.22
N VAL A 166 25.02 -14.03 -5.76
CA VAL A 166 26.40 -13.68 -6.14
C VAL A 166 26.62 -13.85 -7.63
N THR A 167 26.33 -15.03 -8.16
CA THR A 167 26.65 -15.40 -9.54
C THR A 167 26.11 -14.41 -10.57
N PRO A 168 24.88 -13.86 -10.47
CA PRO A 168 24.37 -12.90 -11.45
C PRO A 168 25.19 -11.60 -11.51
N ALA A 169 25.79 -11.18 -10.40
CA ALA A 169 26.56 -9.94 -10.28
C ALA A 169 28.02 -10.09 -10.75
N VAL A 170 28.51 -11.31 -10.99
CA VAL A 170 29.90 -11.56 -11.39
C VAL A 170 30.19 -10.92 -12.75
N GLY A 171 31.24 -10.11 -12.81
CA GLY A 171 31.68 -9.44 -14.04
C GLY A 171 30.77 -8.31 -14.53
N LYS A 172 29.72 -7.97 -13.78
CA LYS A 172 28.84 -6.83 -14.07
C LYS A 172 29.41 -5.54 -13.49
N THR A 173 29.02 -4.39 -14.05
CA THR A 173 29.48 -3.06 -13.60
C THR A 173 28.33 -2.04 -13.57
N GLY A 174 28.52 -0.93 -12.86
CA GLY A 174 27.60 0.21 -12.86
C GLY A 174 26.15 -0.14 -12.49
N SER A 175 25.18 0.36 -13.26
CA SER A 175 23.75 0.16 -12.98
C SER A 175 23.32 -1.32 -13.00
N GLU A 176 23.90 -2.13 -13.91
CA GLU A 176 23.58 -3.55 -14.00
C GLU A 176 24.03 -4.30 -12.75
N LEU A 177 25.27 -4.04 -12.30
CA LEU A 177 25.78 -4.57 -11.04
C LEU A 177 24.94 -4.11 -9.84
N TYR A 178 24.61 -2.82 -9.80
CA TYR A 178 23.78 -2.26 -8.72
C TYR A 178 22.44 -2.97 -8.64
N ASN A 179 21.72 -3.15 -9.75
CA ASN A 179 20.40 -3.77 -9.75
C ASN A 179 20.44 -5.22 -9.25
N LEU A 180 21.51 -5.95 -9.58
CA LEU A 180 21.67 -7.37 -9.23
C LEU A 180 22.18 -7.60 -7.80
N ALA A 181 23.02 -6.70 -7.27
CA ALA A 181 23.64 -6.88 -5.96
C ALA A 181 23.03 -6.01 -4.85
N CYS A 182 22.52 -4.82 -5.17
CA CYS A 182 22.09 -3.81 -4.20
C CYS A 182 20.60 -3.47 -4.33
N GLY A 183 20.10 -3.36 -5.56
CA GLY A 183 18.74 -2.94 -5.88
C GLY A 183 17.68 -3.88 -5.34
N ILE A 184 17.99 -5.18 -5.20
CA ILE A 184 17.10 -6.18 -4.59
C ILE A 184 16.68 -5.76 -3.16
N CYS A 185 17.56 -5.10 -2.42
CA CYS A 185 17.27 -4.58 -1.08
C CYS A 185 16.83 -3.11 -1.11
N HIS A 186 17.44 -2.28 -1.94
CA HIS A 186 17.28 -0.82 -1.87
C HIS A 186 16.20 -0.25 -2.79
N ASN A 187 15.91 -0.90 -3.92
CA ASN A 187 14.93 -0.44 -4.92
C ASN A 187 13.59 -1.17 -4.86
N THR A 188 13.41 -2.07 -3.88
CA THR A 188 12.12 -2.75 -3.71
C THR A 188 11.07 -1.78 -3.16
N ASN A 189 9.88 -1.80 -3.76
CA ASN A 189 8.71 -1.04 -3.29
C ASN A 189 8.27 -1.44 -1.86
N ARG A 190 8.75 -2.57 -1.35
CA ARG A 190 8.52 -3.09 0.00
C ARG A 190 9.83 -3.26 0.77
N ARG A 191 10.71 -2.26 0.65
CA ARG A 191 11.96 -2.17 1.40
C ARG A 191 11.68 -2.34 2.89
N ALA A 192 12.37 -3.26 3.55
CA ALA A 192 12.27 -3.42 5.00
C ALA A 192 12.58 -2.08 5.68
N THR A 193 11.87 -1.73 6.75
CA THR A 193 12.02 -0.44 7.45
C THR A 193 13.45 -0.15 7.91
N MET A 194 14.25 -1.20 8.14
CA MET A 194 15.66 -1.10 8.52
C MET A 194 16.62 -0.85 7.34
N VAL A 195 16.17 -1.03 6.10
CA VAL A 195 16.95 -0.78 4.89
C VAL A 195 16.68 0.65 4.44
N PRO A 196 17.72 1.50 4.33
CA PRO A 196 17.54 2.92 4.04
C PRO A 196 17.16 3.19 2.58
N ASP A 197 16.48 4.31 2.36
CA ASP A 197 16.34 4.92 1.04
C ASP A 197 17.66 5.54 0.61
N LEU A 198 18.23 5.09 -0.50
CA LEU A 198 19.52 5.61 -0.95
C LEU A 198 19.42 7.05 -1.48
N LYS A 199 18.28 7.47 -2.04
CA LYS A 199 18.10 8.87 -2.49
C LYS A 199 18.05 9.83 -1.31
N GLU A 200 17.41 9.43 -0.22
CA GLU A 200 17.39 10.25 0.99
C GLU A 200 18.75 10.26 1.70
N THR A 201 19.37 9.08 1.84
CA THR A 201 20.63 8.90 2.57
C THR A 201 21.78 9.61 1.88
N SER A 202 21.83 9.58 0.55
CA SER A 202 22.92 10.18 -0.24
C SER A 202 23.04 11.68 -0.07
N ARG A 203 21.95 12.39 0.28
CA ARG A 203 21.99 13.83 0.53
C ARG A 203 22.75 14.23 1.79
N LYS A 204 23.08 13.27 2.67
CA LYS A 204 23.68 13.51 3.99
C LYS A 204 25.14 13.03 4.08
N HIS A 205 25.67 12.42 3.02
CA HIS A 205 26.95 11.71 3.06
C HIS A 205 27.75 11.89 1.76
N ASP A 206 29.06 11.82 1.84
CA ASP A 206 29.97 11.93 0.70
C ASP A 206 30.27 10.57 0.04
N LEU A 207 31.02 10.58 -1.06
CA LEU A 207 31.35 9.37 -1.80
C LEU A 207 32.26 8.40 -1.02
N GLU A 208 33.11 8.93 -0.14
CA GLU A 208 33.99 8.12 0.71
C GLU A 208 33.21 7.36 1.79
N TRP A 209 32.14 7.96 2.31
CA TRP A 209 31.20 7.27 3.18
C TRP A 209 30.51 6.10 2.45
N TRP A 210 30.08 6.29 1.21
CA TRP A 210 29.50 5.21 0.39
C TRP A 210 30.52 4.10 0.11
N ARG A 211 31.75 4.48 -0.23
CA ARG A 211 32.86 3.54 -0.42
C ARG A 211 33.06 2.68 0.82
N ALA A 212 33.12 3.28 2.00
CA ALA A 212 33.28 2.53 3.24
C ALA A 212 32.15 1.52 3.46
N TRP A 213 30.90 1.89 3.21
CA TRP A 213 29.74 1.01 3.41
C TRP A 213 29.65 -0.11 2.38
N ILE A 214 29.99 0.16 1.11
CA ILE A 214 30.01 -0.87 0.08
C ILE A 214 31.16 -1.85 0.36
N ILE A 215 32.33 -1.37 0.76
CA ILE A 215 33.50 -2.22 1.03
C ILE A 215 33.28 -3.07 2.28
N TYR A 216 32.99 -2.44 3.42
CA TYR A 216 33.02 -3.07 4.74
C TYR A 216 31.64 -3.48 5.27
N GLY A 217 30.57 -3.00 4.64
CA GLY A 217 29.21 -3.16 5.13
C GLY A 217 28.96 -2.30 6.36
N LYS A 218 27.83 -2.55 7.01
CA LYS A 218 27.48 -1.88 8.27
C LYS A 218 27.43 -2.92 9.39
N THR A 219 28.26 -2.71 10.41
CA THR A 219 28.30 -3.55 11.60
C THR A 219 26.92 -3.65 12.24
N ASN A 220 26.61 -4.82 12.80
CA ASN A 220 25.33 -5.07 13.47
C ASN A 220 24.08 -4.90 12.60
N SER A 221 24.20 -4.98 11.27
CA SER A 221 23.10 -4.83 10.32
C SER A 221 23.04 -5.98 9.31
N LEU A 222 22.00 -5.96 8.48
CA LEU A 222 21.83 -6.86 7.33
C LEU A 222 22.67 -6.50 6.12
N MET A 223 23.36 -5.35 6.11
CA MET A 223 24.17 -4.90 4.97
C MET A 223 25.59 -5.47 5.09
N PRO A 224 25.96 -6.50 4.30
CA PRO A 224 27.31 -7.05 4.34
C PRO A 224 28.29 -6.13 3.60
N GLY A 225 29.58 -6.35 3.84
CA GLY A 225 30.64 -5.79 2.99
C GLY A 225 30.73 -6.57 1.69
N PHE A 226 30.70 -5.87 0.55
CA PHE A 226 30.69 -6.48 -0.78
C PHE A 226 32.10 -6.67 -1.35
N SER A 227 33.13 -6.04 -0.77
CA SER A 227 34.52 -6.23 -1.19
C SER A 227 35.04 -7.62 -0.84
N LYS A 228 35.94 -8.15 -1.68
CA LYS A 228 36.69 -9.39 -1.37
C LYS A 228 37.42 -9.35 -0.02
N VAL A 229 37.95 -8.19 0.38
CA VAL A 229 38.65 -8.04 1.67
C VAL A 229 37.73 -8.15 2.88
N SER A 230 36.43 -7.93 2.69
CA SER A 230 35.40 -8.06 3.74
C SER A 230 34.59 -9.34 3.62
N GLY A 231 34.97 -10.26 2.73
CA GLY A 231 34.25 -11.52 2.51
C GLY A 231 33.07 -11.43 1.54
N GLY A 232 32.97 -10.33 0.80
CA GLY A 232 32.01 -10.15 -0.30
C GLY A 232 32.57 -10.56 -1.67
N PRO A 233 31.73 -10.55 -2.72
CA PRO A 233 32.09 -11.12 -4.01
C PRO A 233 32.81 -10.17 -4.97
N LEU A 234 32.77 -8.86 -4.72
CA LEU A 234 33.16 -7.84 -5.69
C LEU A 234 34.66 -7.52 -5.62
N ASP A 235 35.27 -7.37 -6.79
CA ASP A 235 36.63 -6.81 -6.93
C ASP A 235 36.63 -5.29 -6.96
N GLU A 236 37.84 -4.71 -6.91
CA GLU A 236 38.03 -3.25 -6.86
C GLU A 236 37.38 -2.54 -8.06
N GLY A 237 37.52 -3.08 -9.27
CA GLY A 237 36.96 -2.44 -10.47
C GLY A 237 35.43 -2.42 -10.44
N GLN A 238 34.81 -3.49 -9.95
CA GLN A 238 33.36 -3.54 -9.73
C GLN A 238 32.90 -2.53 -8.66
N ILE A 239 33.65 -2.39 -7.56
CA ILE A 239 33.39 -1.41 -6.49
C ILE A 239 33.47 0.02 -7.03
N GLU A 240 34.52 0.36 -7.79
CA GLU A 240 34.63 1.68 -8.41
C GLU A 240 33.48 1.98 -9.36
N SER A 241 33.10 0.99 -10.19
CA SER A 241 31.97 1.16 -11.11
C SER A 241 30.64 1.40 -10.39
N LEU A 242 30.45 0.81 -9.20
CA LEU A 242 29.29 1.06 -8.35
C LEU A 242 29.31 2.47 -7.78
N LEU A 243 30.48 2.94 -7.33
CA LEU A 243 30.63 4.30 -6.78
C LEU A 243 30.34 5.36 -7.83
N GLU A 244 30.82 5.18 -9.06
CA GLU A 244 30.49 6.06 -10.19
C GLU A 244 28.98 6.11 -10.46
N PHE A 245 28.33 4.93 -10.47
CA PHE A 245 26.88 4.86 -10.63
C PHE A 245 26.14 5.53 -9.48
N VAL A 246 26.52 5.26 -8.23
CA VAL A 246 25.88 5.83 -7.03
C VAL A 246 26.01 7.35 -7.03
N LYS A 247 27.20 7.88 -7.35
CA LYS A 247 27.43 9.31 -7.49
C LYS A 247 26.45 9.92 -8.51
N LYS A 248 26.33 9.31 -9.69
CA LYS A 248 25.47 9.80 -10.77
C LYS A 248 23.98 9.73 -10.44
N GLU A 249 23.52 8.63 -9.86
CA GLU A 249 22.09 8.34 -9.66
C GLU A 249 21.54 8.97 -8.38
N PHE A 250 22.32 9.00 -7.30
CA PHE A 250 21.84 9.35 -5.97
C PHE A 250 22.46 10.63 -5.40
N MET A 251 23.54 11.15 -6.00
CA MET A 251 24.21 12.39 -5.59
C MET A 251 24.21 13.45 -6.72
N PRO A 252 23.06 13.82 -7.29
CA PRO A 252 23.03 14.85 -8.31
C PRO A 252 23.50 16.19 -7.73
N GLU A 253 24.35 16.90 -8.47
CA GLU A 253 24.76 18.26 -8.10
C GLU A 253 23.51 19.16 -7.99
N GLU A 254 23.41 19.93 -6.90
CA GLU A 254 22.36 20.94 -6.75
C GLU A 254 22.49 21.93 -7.92
N LYS A 255 21.43 22.06 -8.71
CA LYS A 255 21.30 23.09 -9.74
C LYS A 255 20.85 24.42 -9.13
#